data_AF-A0A951K3B6-F1
#
_entry.id   AF-A0A951K3B6-F1
#
_cell.length_a   1.000
_cell.length_b   1.000
_cell.length_c   1.000
_cell.angle_alpha   90.00
_cell.angle_beta   90.00
_cell.angle_gamma   90.00
#
_symmetry.space_group_name_H-M   'P 1'
#
loop_
_entity.id
_entity.type
_entity.pdbx_description
1 polymer ?
#
loop_
_entity_poly.entity_id
_entity_poly.type
_entity_poly.pdbx_seq_one_letter_code
_entity_poly.pdbx_strand_id
1 'polypeptide(L)'
;MSEFGRRIEQNNNNNNNNNGTDHGRGNCMFMLGGGVRGGQVYTTWPGLDNDVGDLLWVVDYRQVLGEWMTTQGGLGSVAEVFPGFDYSPLGFTG
;
A
#
# COMPACT_ATOMS: atom_id res chain seq x y z
N MET A 1 -3.62 -5.32 -5.65
CA MET A 1 -2.22 -4.87 -5.73
C MET A 1 -1.92 -4.57 -7.18
N SER A 2 -1.35 -3.40 -7.47
CA SER A 2 -1.03 -3.00 -8.84
C SER A 2 0.34 -3.55 -9.23
N GLU A 3 0.41 -4.19 -10.39
CA GLU A 3 1.66 -4.43 -11.14
C GLU A 3 2.26 -3.11 -11.67
N PHE A 4 1.47 -2.03 -11.66
CA PHE A 4 1.86 -0.70 -12.10
C PHE A 4 2.23 0.22 -10.92
N GLY A 5 3.34 -0.04 -10.21
CA GLY A 5 3.89 0.94 -9.25
C GLY A 5 4.92 1.84 -9.92
N ARG A 6 5.29 2.95 -9.25
CA ARG A 6 6.23 3.92 -9.81
C ARG A 6 7.67 3.62 -9.38
N ARG A 7 8.61 3.62 -10.33
CA ARG A 7 10.06 3.68 -10.11
C ARG A 7 10.55 5.11 -10.04
N ILE A 8 11.61 5.34 -9.29
CA ILE A 8 12.32 6.62 -9.24
C ILE A 8 13.20 6.78 -10.49
N GLU A 9 13.83 5.69 -10.94
CA GLU A 9 14.64 5.66 -12.17
C GLU A 9 13.83 5.22 -13.39
N GLN A 10 14.07 5.85 -14.54
CA GLN A 10 13.54 5.43 -15.84
C GLN A 10 14.26 4.15 -16.31
N ASN A 11 13.52 3.15 -16.80
CA ASN A 11 14.11 1.91 -17.33
C ASN A 11 14.97 2.20 -18.56
N ASN A 12 16.28 2.39 -18.39
CA ASN A 12 17.22 2.67 -19.48
C ASN A 12 18.44 1.74 -19.37
N ASN A 13 18.18 0.45 -19.55
CA ASN A 13 19.20 -0.57 -19.75
C ASN A 13 19.19 -0.94 -21.24
N ASN A 14 20.34 -0.74 -21.88
CA ASN A 14 20.71 -1.14 -23.23
C ASN A 14 19.91 -2.35 -23.76
N ASN A 15 19.22 -2.13 -24.90
CA ASN A 15 18.51 -3.09 -25.74
C ASN A 15 16.99 -3.31 -25.55
N ASN A 16 16.30 -2.56 -24.68
CA ASN A 16 14.82 -2.48 -24.78
C ASN A 16 14.28 -1.14 -24.27
N ASN A 17 13.93 -0.25 -25.19
CA ASN A 17 13.59 1.15 -24.93
C ASN A 17 12.12 1.31 -24.47
N ASN A 18 11.79 0.78 -23.29
CA ASN A 18 10.50 1.00 -22.65
C ASN A 18 10.63 2.15 -21.64
N ASN A 19 10.37 3.38 -22.11
CA ASN A 19 10.41 4.67 -21.39
C ASN A 19 9.44 4.82 -20.18
N GLY A 20 8.98 3.72 -19.58
CA GLY A 20 8.03 3.73 -18.46
C GLY A 20 8.73 3.71 -17.10
N THR A 21 8.18 4.48 -16.15
CA THR A 21 8.46 4.35 -14.70
C THR A 21 7.48 3.40 -14.02
N ASP A 22 6.72 2.63 -14.79
CA ASP A 22 5.48 1.94 -14.43
C ASP A 22 5.67 0.51 -13.89
N HIS A 23 6.90 0.03 -13.74
CA HIS A 23 7.20 -1.32 -13.24
C HIS A 23 7.72 -1.34 -11.80
N GLY A 24 7.46 -0.28 -11.03
CA GLY A 24 7.84 -0.18 -9.63
C GLY A 24 6.84 -0.87 -8.70
N ARG A 25 7.17 -0.95 -7.42
CA ARG A 25 6.25 -1.31 -6.34
C ARG A 25 6.00 -0.06 -5.51
N GLY A 26 4.76 0.18 -5.11
CA GLY A 26 4.36 1.36 -4.32
C GLY A 26 3.15 2.09 -4.92
N ASN A 27 2.08 2.16 -4.13
CA ASN A 27 0.82 2.83 -4.46
C ASN A 27 0.30 3.53 -3.18
N CYS A 28 -0.62 4.49 -3.34
CA CYS A 28 -1.39 5.01 -2.21
C CYS A 28 -2.77 4.33 -2.16
N MET A 29 -3.30 4.12 -0.95
CA MET A 29 -4.67 3.68 -0.73
C MET A 29 -5.44 4.83 -0.09
N PHE A 30 -6.56 5.23 -0.69
CA PHE A 30 -7.47 6.20 -0.11
C PHE A 30 -8.63 5.48 0.54
N MET A 31 -8.93 5.84 1.79
CA MET A 31 -10.09 5.34 2.52
C MET A 31 -11.02 6.53 2.81
N LEU A 32 -12.29 6.40 2.40
CA LEU A 32 -13.29 7.47 2.45
C LEU A 32 -14.63 6.88 2.89
N GLY A 33 -15.36 7.56 3.78
CA GLY A 33 -16.69 7.14 4.21
C GLY A 33 -16.95 7.38 5.70
N GLY A 34 -18.17 7.05 6.13
CA GLY A 34 -18.53 7.05 7.56
C GLY A 34 -17.71 6.01 8.34
N GLY A 35 -17.33 6.35 9.57
CA GLY A 35 -16.48 5.49 10.41
C GLY A 35 -14.99 5.50 10.04
N VAL A 36 -14.58 6.30 9.06
CA VAL A 36 -13.16 6.55 8.74
C VAL A 36 -12.69 7.81 9.44
N ARG A 37 -11.58 7.71 10.16
CA ARG A 37 -10.86 8.84 10.74
C ARG A 37 -10.07 9.57 9.65
N GLY A 38 -10.79 10.33 8.84
CA GLY A 38 -10.24 11.06 7.69
C GLY A 38 -9.27 12.19 8.07
N GLY A 39 -8.62 12.78 7.06
CA GLY A 39 -7.71 13.92 7.22
C GLY A 39 -6.31 13.55 7.71
N GLN A 40 -5.95 12.26 7.67
CA GLN A 40 -4.68 11.74 8.18
C GLN A 40 -3.95 10.93 7.11
N VAL A 41 -2.63 10.84 7.25
CA VAL A 41 -1.76 9.92 6.51
C VAL A 41 -1.23 8.90 7.51
N TYR A 42 -1.62 7.63 7.36
CA TYR A 42 -1.35 6.56 8.32
C TYR A 42 0.06 5.94 8.20
N THR A 43 1.03 6.73 7.76
CA THR A 43 2.44 6.36 7.66
C THR A 43 3.31 7.60 7.45
N THR A 44 4.60 7.50 7.74
CA THR A 44 5.58 8.50 7.28
C THR A 44 5.93 8.20 5.82
N TRP A 45 5.74 9.19 4.95
CA TRP A 45 6.22 9.12 3.58
C TRP A 45 7.75 9.31 3.58
N PRO A 46 8.55 8.33 3.14
CA PRO A 46 10.01 8.43 3.18
C PRO A 46 10.59 9.39 2.14
N GLY A 47 9.77 10.03 1.30
CA GLY A 47 10.26 10.86 0.20
C GLY A 47 10.53 10.04 -1.06
N LEU A 48 11.24 10.66 -2.00
CA LEU A 48 11.68 10.06 -3.26
C LEU A 48 13.18 9.72 -3.25
N ASP A 49 13.83 9.83 -2.10
CA ASP A 49 15.27 9.71 -1.94
C ASP A 49 15.63 8.29 -1.53
N ASN A 50 15.47 7.35 -2.45
CA ASN A 50 15.77 5.94 -2.24
C ASN A 50 16.60 5.40 -3.41
N ASP A 51 17.87 5.04 -3.12
CA ASP A 51 18.85 4.39 -4.00
C ASP A 51 18.42 2.99 -4.52
N VAL A 52 17.17 2.58 -4.27
CA VAL A 52 16.68 1.22 -4.49
C VAL A 52 15.65 1.17 -5.63
N GLY A 53 15.63 2.11 -6.56
CA GLY A 53 14.85 2.06 -7.82
C GLY A 53 13.31 2.06 -7.71
N ASP A 54 12.72 1.47 -6.67
CA ASP A 54 11.30 1.33 -6.36
C ASP A 54 10.93 2.21 -5.14
N LEU A 55 9.66 2.65 -5.08
CA LEU A 55 9.14 3.34 -3.89
C LEU A 55 9.04 2.38 -2.71
N LEU A 56 9.54 2.81 -1.55
CA LEU A 56 9.42 2.03 -0.33
C LEU A 56 7.95 1.88 0.07
N TRP A 57 7.49 0.63 0.10
CA TRP A 57 6.25 0.25 0.75
C TRP A 57 6.41 0.35 2.27
N VAL A 58 5.60 1.18 2.90
CA VAL A 58 5.62 1.42 4.35
C VAL A 58 4.39 0.86 5.06
N VAL A 59 3.37 0.45 4.30
CA VAL A 59 2.14 -0.18 4.81
C VAL A 59 1.82 -1.37 3.92
N ASP A 60 1.57 -2.53 4.55
CA ASP A 60 1.03 -3.69 3.84
C ASP A 60 -0.48 -3.51 3.61
N TYR A 61 -0.93 -3.65 2.37
CA TYR A 61 -2.34 -3.48 2.03
C TYR A 61 -3.28 -4.42 2.82
N ARG A 62 -2.78 -5.56 3.30
CA ARG A 62 -3.54 -6.49 4.15
C ARG A 62 -3.88 -5.89 5.51
N GLN A 63 -3.08 -4.96 6.03
CA GLN A 63 -3.43 -4.21 7.24
C GLN A 63 -4.64 -3.31 7.00
N VAL A 64 -4.66 -2.61 5.84
CA VAL A 64 -5.78 -1.75 5.45
C VAL A 64 -7.06 -2.57 5.26
N LEU A 65 -6.97 -3.67 4.51
CA LEU A 65 -8.14 -4.52 4.29
C LEU A 65 -8.60 -5.20 5.59
N GLY A 66 -7.67 -5.71 6.41
CA GLY A 66 -7.99 -6.38 7.67
C GLY A 66 -8.75 -5.47 8.65
N GLU A 67 -8.36 -4.20 8.73
CA GLU A 67 -9.05 -3.24 9.59
C GLU A 67 -10.43 -2.87 9.08
N TRP A 68 -10.58 -2.65 7.77
CA TRP A 68 -11.92 -2.43 7.20
C TRP A 68 -12.83 -3.64 7.42
N MET A 69 -12.31 -4.85 7.17
CA MET A 69 -13.05 -6.11 7.32
C MET A 69 -13.59 -6.30 8.75
N THR A 70 -12.73 -6.07 9.76
CA THR A 70 -13.05 -6.31 11.17
C THR A 70 -13.91 -5.22 11.81
N THR A 71 -14.04 -4.06 11.18
CA THR A 71 -14.84 -2.94 11.71
C THR A 71 -16.10 -2.68 10.90
N GLN A 72 -15.96 -2.37 9.61
CA GLN A 72 -17.06 -1.96 8.73
C GLN A 72 -17.56 -3.11 7.85
N GLY A 73 -16.69 -4.06 7.51
CA GLY A 73 -16.98 -5.17 6.60
C GLY A 73 -17.75 -6.33 7.23
N GLY A 74 -17.93 -6.33 8.56
CA GLY A 74 -18.66 -7.39 9.27
C GLY A 74 -17.99 -8.76 9.25
N LEU A 75 -16.71 -8.84 8.89
CA LEU A 75 -15.93 -10.08 8.84
C LEU A 75 -15.07 -10.17 10.11
N GLY A 76 -15.33 -11.17 10.93
CA GLY A 76 -14.73 -11.27 12.28
C GLY A 76 -13.28 -11.74 12.32
N SER A 77 -12.74 -12.30 11.23
CA SER A 77 -11.41 -12.92 11.24
C SER A 77 -10.57 -12.52 10.03
N VAL A 78 -9.49 -11.78 10.28
CA VAL A 78 -8.47 -11.49 9.26
C VAL A 78 -7.71 -12.76 8.89
N ALA A 79 -7.49 -13.67 9.85
CA ALA A 79 -6.71 -14.88 9.66
C ALA A 79 -7.37 -15.89 8.70
N GLU A 80 -8.69 -15.86 8.56
CA GLU A 80 -9.40 -16.70 7.57
C GLU A 80 -9.15 -16.26 6.13
N VAL A 81 -8.99 -14.94 5.91
CA VAL A 81 -8.78 -14.36 4.57
C VAL A 81 -7.30 -14.19 4.25
N PHE A 82 -6.48 -13.90 5.25
CA PHE A 82 -5.02 -13.81 5.14
C PHE A 82 -4.34 -14.77 6.13
N PRO A 83 -4.30 -16.08 5.83
CA PRO A 83 -3.67 -17.06 6.69
C PRO A 83 -2.18 -16.75 6.92
N GLY A 84 -1.75 -16.81 8.18
CA GLY A 84 -0.36 -16.58 8.58
C GLY A 84 0.10 -15.11 8.51
N PHE A 85 -0.81 -14.17 8.22
CA PHE A 85 -0.49 -12.74 8.28
C PHE A 85 -0.54 -12.25 9.73
N ASP A 86 0.55 -11.65 10.19
CA ASP A 86 0.61 -11.00 11.51
C ASP A 86 -0.13 -9.66 11.45
N TYR A 87 -1.41 -9.70 11.77
CA TYR A 87 -2.30 -8.56 11.62
C TYR A 87 -2.22 -7.62 12.82
N SER A 88 -1.86 -6.36 12.55
CA SER A 88 -2.02 -5.23 13.47
C SER A 88 -2.79 -4.10 12.77
N PRO A 89 -3.89 -3.59 13.37
CA PRO A 89 -4.65 -2.49 12.82
C PRO A 89 -3.83 -1.19 12.81
N LEU A 90 -4.14 -0.32 11.85
CA LEU A 90 -3.57 1.02 11.69
C LEU A 90 -4.35 2.08 12.49
N GLY A 91 -5.61 1.79 12.84
CA GLY A 91 -6.48 2.64 13.64
C GLY A 91 -7.15 3.77 12.84
N PHE A 92 -7.36 3.59 11.54
CA PHE A 92 -8.09 4.52 10.68
C PHE A 92 -9.61 4.39 10.74
N THR A 93 -10.14 3.37 11.41
CA THR A 93 -11.57 3.17 11.65
C THR A 93 -11.97 3.47 13.10
N GLY A 94 -13.21 3.95 13.31
CA GLY A 94 -13.74 4.28 14.63
C GLY A 94 -15.20 4.71 14.62
#